data_AF-A0A961IVD5-F1
#
_entry.id   AF-A0A961IVD5-F1
#
_cell.length_a   1.000
_cell.length_b   1.000
_cell.length_c   1.000
_cell.angle_alpha   90.00
_cell.angle_beta   90.00
_cell.angle_gamma   90.00
#
_symmetry.space_group_name_H-M   'P 1'
#
loop_
_entity.id
_entity.type
_entity.pdbx_description
1 polymer ?
#
loop_
_entity_poly.entity_id
_entity_poly.type
_entity_poly.pdbx_seq_one_letter_code
_entity_poly.pdbx_strand_id
1 'polypeptide(L)'
;MASAHKLTCLDCGAVNRVPEDKLGAGPKCGTCGSKLNDQKVREMDAVTLAKATKNDTLPLLVDFWAPWCGPCRMMAPEFAKAAQALGSGARLAKINTE
;
A
#
# COMPACT_ATOMS: atom_id res chain seq x y z
N MET A 1 -8.58 -19.19 15.98
CA MET A 1 -9.16 -17.99 15.33
C MET A 1 -8.27 -17.66 14.15
N ALA A 2 -8.82 -17.42 12.95
CA ALA A 2 -8.00 -17.05 11.80
C ALA A 2 -7.32 -15.69 12.05
N SER A 3 -6.01 -15.62 11.84
CA SER A 3 -5.23 -14.39 11.87
C SER A 3 -5.73 -13.42 10.80
N ALA A 4 -5.76 -12.13 11.11
CA ALA A 4 -6.30 -11.11 10.23
C ALA A 4 -5.51 -9.81 10.37
N HIS A 5 -5.33 -9.11 9.26
CA HIS A 5 -4.67 -7.82 9.22
C HIS A 5 -5.68 -6.69 9.18
N LYS A 6 -5.36 -5.59 9.86
CA LYS A 6 -5.99 -4.30 9.61
C LYS A 6 -5.24 -3.62 8.49
N LEU A 7 -5.95 -3.16 7.46
CA LEU A 7 -5.40 -2.47 6.31
C LEU A 7 -6.19 -1.19 6.05
N THR A 8 -5.50 -0.07 6.07
CA THR A 8 -5.99 1.21 5.60
C THR A 8 -6.03 1.17 4.08
N CYS A 9 -7.18 1.52 3.51
CA CYS A 9 -7.34 1.69 2.08
C CYS A 9 -6.50 2.88 1.63
N LEU A 10 -5.57 2.65 0.69
CA LEU A 10 -4.64 3.68 0.23
C LEU A 10 -5.31 4.72 -0.70
N ASP A 11 -6.55 4.49 -1.13
CA ASP A 11 -7.30 5.42 -2.00
C ASP A 11 -8.32 6.27 -1.22
N CYS A 12 -8.94 5.74 -0.15
CA CYS A 12 -10.01 6.44 0.59
C CYS A 12 -9.79 6.54 2.10
N GLY A 13 -8.74 5.92 2.64
CA GLY A 13 -8.39 5.98 4.06
C GLY A 13 -9.28 5.17 5.01
N ALA A 14 -10.22 4.36 4.51
CA ALA A 14 -11.05 3.48 5.34
C ALA A 14 -10.24 2.30 5.90
N VAL A 15 -10.42 1.95 7.16
CA VAL A 15 -9.75 0.80 7.79
C VAL A 15 -10.57 -0.47 7.54
N ASN A 16 -9.93 -1.48 6.96
CA ASN A 16 -10.54 -2.75 6.59
C ASN A 16 -9.88 -3.89 7.36
N ARG A 17 -10.62 -4.95 7.63
CA ARG A 17 -10.08 -6.18 8.21
C ARG A 17 -10.01 -7.25 7.12
N VAL A 18 -8.83 -7.82 6.92
CA VAL A 18 -8.57 -8.82 5.89
C VAL A 18 -8.00 -10.09 6.52
N PRO A 19 -8.64 -11.26 6.36
CA PRO A 19 -8.07 -12.53 6.79
C PRO A 19 -6.72 -12.80 6.12
N GLU A 20 -5.77 -13.38 6.85
CA GLU A 20 -4.40 -13.63 6.34
C GLU A 20 -4.40 -14.50 5.07
N ASP A 21 -5.26 -15.51 5.00
CA ASP A 21 -5.44 -16.39 3.83
C ASP A 21 -6.05 -15.70 2.61
N LYS A 22 -6.58 -14.47 2.76
CA LYS A 22 -7.16 -13.66 1.69
C LYS A 22 -6.29 -12.51 1.24
N LEU A 23 -5.10 -12.31 1.82
CA LEU A 23 -4.21 -11.20 1.45
C LEU A 23 -3.79 -11.23 -0.02
N GLY A 24 -3.48 -12.42 -0.57
CA GLY A 24 -3.08 -12.60 -1.96
C GLY A 24 -4.24 -12.59 -2.97
N ALA A 25 -5.49 -12.57 -2.51
CA ALA A 25 -6.66 -12.71 -3.38
C ALA A 25 -7.15 -11.38 -3.99
N GLY A 26 -6.42 -10.28 -3.80
CA GLY A 26 -6.86 -8.93 -4.20
C GLY A 26 -8.10 -8.45 -3.43
N PRO A 27 -8.08 -8.49 -2.08
CA PRO A 27 -9.22 -8.08 -1.26
C PRO A 27 -9.60 -6.63 -1.54
N LYS A 28 -10.91 -6.33 -1.54
CA LYS A 28 -11.44 -5.00 -1.86
C LYS A 28 -11.79 -4.21 -0.60
N CYS A 29 -11.63 -2.90 -0.67
CA CYS A 29 -12.11 -1.97 0.34
C CYS A 29 -13.64 -2.02 0.41
N GLY A 30 -14.20 -2.19 1.62
CA GLY A 30 -15.65 -2.20 1.83
C GLY A 30 -16.33 -0.85 1.62
N THR A 31 -15.56 0.25 1.51
CA THR A 31 -16.08 1.61 1.34
C THR A 31 -16.02 2.08 -0.12
N CYS A 32 -14.87 1.97 -0.78
CA CYS A 32 -14.69 2.48 -2.15
C CYS A 32 -14.44 1.38 -3.21
N GLY A 33 -14.33 0.11 -2.82
CA GLY A 33 -14.13 -1.02 -3.74
C GLY A 33 -12.71 -1.18 -4.30
N SER A 34 -11.78 -0.28 -3.98
CA SER A 34 -10.39 -0.39 -4.46
C SER A 34 -9.66 -1.60 -3.83
N LYS A 35 -8.62 -2.10 -4.50
CA LYS A 35 -7.89 -3.26 -3.99
C LYS A 35 -6.97 -2.86 -2.83
N LEU A 36 -7.05 -3.58 -1.72
CA LEU A 36 -6.28 -3.33 -0.50
C LEU A 36 -4.86 -3.91 -0.57
N ASN A 37 -4.66 -4.98 -1.36
CA ASN A 37 -3.37 -5.63 -1.58
C ASN A 37 -3.35 -6.34 -2.94
N ASP A 38 -2.75 -5.70 -3.95
CA ASP A 38 -2.66 -6.23 -5.33
C ASP A 38 -1.25 -6.17 -5.92
N GLN A 39 -0.23 -6.17 -5.04
CA GLN A 39 1.19 -6.24 -5.41
C GLN A 39 1.63 -5.09 -6.36
N LYS A 40 0.95 -3.95 -6.26
CA LYS A 40 1.24 -2.73 -7.02
C LYS A 40 1.54 -1.57 -6.09
N VAL A 41 2.38 -0.66 -6.56
CA VAL A 41 2.66 0.61 -5.89
C VAL A 41 1.45 1.52 -6.04
N ARG A 42 0.85 1.95 -4.92
CA ARG A 42 -0.19 2.98 -4.91
C ARG A 42 0.38 4.34 -4.54
N GLU A 43 -0.11 5.37 -5.20
CA GLU A 43 0.11 6.75 -4.76
C GLU A 43 -0.90 7.09 -3.67
N MET A 44 -0.46 7.76 -2.61
CA MET A 44 -1.33 8.21 -1.53
C MET A 44 -0.91 9.59 -1.00
N ASP A 45 -1.77 10.21 -0.20
CA ASP A 45 -1.48 11.46 0.50
C ASP A 45 -0.94 11.23 1.94
N ALA A 46 -0.42 12.29 2.55
CA ALA A 46 0.11 12.27 3.91
C ALA A 46 -0.96 11.93 4.97
N VAL A 47 -2.22 12.29 4.73
CA VAL A 47 -3.34 11.98 5.63
C VAL A 47 -3.58 10.47 5.69
N THR A 48 -3.56 9.82 4.53
CA THR A 48 -3.73 8.37 4.39
C THR A 48 -2.53 7.63 4.97
N LEU A 49 -1.30 8.13 4.75
CA LEU A 49 -0.10 7.59 5.40
C LEU A 49 -0.23 7.63 6.93
N ALA A 50 -0.60 8.77 7.51
CA ALA A 50 -0.75 8.91 8.96
C ALA A 50 -1.79 7.94 9.53
N LYS A 51 -2.85 7.63 8.78
CA LYS A 51 -3.82 6.59 9.15
C LYS A 51 -3.22 5.19 9.02
N ALA A 52 -2.52 4.90 7.94
CA ALA A 52 -1.88 3.61 7.69
C ALA A 52 -0.85 3.27 8.77
N THR A 53 0.04 4.19 9.12
CA THR A 53 1.05 4.00 10.18
C THR A 53 0.42 3.67 11.54
N LYS A 54 -0.77 4.20 11.83
CA LYS A 54 -1.46 3.97 13.11
C LYS A 54 -2.24 2.66 13.16
N ASN A 55 -2.80 2.23 12.04
CA ASN A 55 -3.80 1.16 12.01
C ASN A 55 -3.28 -0.14 11.41
N ASP A 56 -2.31 -0.08 10.51
CA ASP A 56 -2.00 -1.20 9.65
C ASP A 56 -1.10 -2.21 10.35
N THR A 57 -1.48 -3.48 10.23
CA THR A 57 -0.72 -4.59 10.82
C THR A 57 0.04 -5.40 9.78
N LEU A 58 -0.02 -5.00 8.50
CA LEU A 58 0.80 -5.54 7.43
C LEU A 58 1.86 -4.48 7.07
N PRO A 59 3.15 -4.84 6.94
CA PRO A 59 4.21 -3.89 6.61
C PRO A 59 3.88 -3.04 5.38
N LEU A 60 4.17 -1.74 5.48
CA LEU A 60 4.01 -0.77 4.41
C LEU A 60 5.36 -0.11 4.15
N LEU A 61 5.88 -0.27 2.94
CA LEU A 61 7.08 0.41 2.46
C LEU A 61 6.68 1.60 1.59
N VAL A 62 7.21 2.79 1.88
CA VAL A 62 6.81 4.04 1.24
C VAL A 62 8.00 4.69 0.55
N ASP A 63 7.84 4.97 -0.75
CA ASP A 63 8.76 5.76 -1.57
C ASP A 63 8.36 7.25 -1.51
N PHE A 64 9.17 8.07 -0.86
CA PHE A 64 9.00 9.51 -0.82
C PHE A 64 9.77 10.11 -1.99
N TRP A 65 9.03 10.60 -2.99
CA TRP A 65 9.58 10.96 -4.29
C TRP A 65 9.12 12.35 -4.74
N ALA A 66 9.75 12.88 -5.78
CA ALA A 66 9.34 14.13 -6.43
C ALA A 66 9.50 14.02 -7.96
N PRO A 67 8.65 14.70 -8.77
CA PRO A 67 8.65 14.55 -10.22
C PRO A 67 9.91 15.12 -10.90
N TRP A 68 10.55 16.14 -10.30
CA TRP A 68 11.81 16.70 -10.77
C TRP A 68 13.04 15.89 -10.37
N CYS A 69 12.90 14.94 -9.44
CA CYS A 69 14.01 14.12 -8.96
C CYS A 69 14.35 13.04 -9.99
N GLY A 70 15.43 13.25 -10.75
CA GLY A 70 15.94 12.28 -11.73
C GLY A 70 16.11 10.86 -11.17
N PRO A 71 16.86 10.67 -10.07
CA PRO A 71 17.00 9.36 -9.42
C PRO A 71 15.68 8.72 -9.01
N CYS A 72 14.73 9.49 -8.48
CA CYS A 72 13.43 8.98 -8.04
C CYS A 72 12.63 8.41 -9.23
N ARG A 73 12.65 9.10 -10.38
CA ARG A 73 12.01 8.58 -11.61
C ARG A 73 12.66 7.30 -12.12
N MET A 74 13.99 7.18 -12.02
CA MET A 74 14.70 5.95 -12.39
C MET A 74 14.41 4.79 -11.42
N MET A 75 14.14 5.10 -10.15
CA MET A 75 13.83 4.12 -9.11
C MET A 75 12.39 3.58 -9.22
N ALA A 76 11.43 4.39 -9.65
CA ALA A 76 10.02 4.00 -9.78
C ALA A 76 9.74 2.60 -10.40
N PRO A 77 10.35 2.19 -11.55
CA PRO A 77 10.15 0.85 -12.10
C PRO A 77 10.73 -0.26 -11.21
N GLU A 78 11.85 -0.03 -10.54
CA GLU A 78 12.43 -1.02 -9.61
C GLU A 78 11.56 -1.17 -8.35
N PHE A 79 10.91 -0.09 -7.90
CA PHE A 79 9.97 -0.14 -6.78
C PHE A 79 8.72 -0.96 -7.15
N ALA A 80 8.24 -0.81 -8.39
CA ALA A 80 7.14 -1.60 -8.91
C ALA A 80 7.49 -3.10 -9.05
N LYS A 81 8.73 -3.44 -9.38
CA LYS A 81 9.22 -4.83 -9.36
C LYS A 81 9.30 -5.37 -7.94
N ALA A 82 9.79 -4.57 -6.98
CA ALA A 82 9.83 -4.94 -5.58
C ALA A 82 8.43 -5.24 -5.01
N ALA A 83 7.40 -4.49 -5.45
CA ALA A 83 6.01 -4.72 -5.04
C ALA A 83 5.51 -6.11 -5.47
N GLN A 84 5.92 -6.56 -6.65
CA GLN A 84 5.61 -7.90 -7.15
C GLN A 84 6.42 -8.98 -6.42
N ALA A 85 7.72 -8.74 -6.20
CA ALA A 85 8.61 -9.71 -5.56
C ALA A 85 8.26 -9.97 -4.08
N LEU A 86 7.82 -8.95 -3.35
CA LEU A 86 7.38 -9.08 -1.94
C LEU A 86 6.01 -9.77 -1.81
N GLY A 87 5.27 -9.91 -2.91
CA GLY A 87 3.98 -10.57 -2.94
C GLY A 87 2.98 -9.94 -1.95
N SER A 88 2.25 -10.78 -1.22
CA SER A 88 1.23 -10.32 -0.26
C SER A 88 1.78 -10.01 1.14
N GLY A 89 3.09 -10.17 1.38
CA GLY A 89 3.72 -10.02 2.70
C GLY A 89 4.00 -8.57 3.11
N ALA A 90 4.01 -7.64 2.16
CA ALA A 90 4.12 -6.21 2.39
C ALA A 90 3.36 -5.44 1.31
N ARG A 91 2.96 -4.21 1.60
CA ARG A 91 2.40 -3.28 0.62
C ARG A 91 3.41 -2.19 0.31
N LEU A 92 3.44 -1.77 -0.96
CA LEU A 92 4.29 -0.68 -1.41
C LEU A 92 3.44 0.50 -1.85
N ALA A 93 3.89 1.70 -1.53
CA ALA A 93 3.24 2.93 -1.89
C ALA A 93 4.24 4.05 -2.13
N LYS A 94 3.79 5.13 -2.74
CA LYS A 94 4.60 6.33 -2.97
C LYS A 94 3.85 7.60 -2.58
N ILE A 95 4.58 8.61 -2.15
CA ILE A 95 4.07 9.94 -1.80
C ILE A 95 4.90 10.98 -2.54
N ASN A 96 4.23 11.82 -3.32
CA ASN A 96 4.86 13.00 -3.88
C ASN A 96 5.12 14.02 -2.76
N THR A 97 6.35 14.48 -2.61
CA THR A 97 6.75 15.46 -1.59
C THR A 97 6.64 16.92 -2.05
N GLU A 98 6.24 17.15 -3.30
CA GLU A 98 5.84 18.48 -3.80
C GLU A 98 4.36 18.79 -3.59
#